data_AF-A0A015YD80-F1
#
_entry.id   AF-A0A015YD80-F1
#
_cell.length_a   1.000
_cell.length_b   1.000
_cell.length_c   1.000
_cell.angle_alpha   90.00
_cell.angle_beta   90.00
_cell.angle_gamma   90.00
#
_symmetry.space_group_name_H-M   'P 1'
#
loop_
_entity.id
_entity.type
_entity.pdbx_description
1 polymer ?
#
loop_
_entity_poly.entity_id
_entity_poly.type
_entity_poly.pdbx_seq_one_letter_code
_entity_poly.pdbx_strand_id
1 'polypeptide(L)'
;MTSTDSILQLISEIHIPGFFITVDFLQIGEAIPQGISGFLKEKYDKISHGASGRKFIYQESGWRMAFTFYPTDRVVDEKYAMKNKMIKKR
;
A
#
# COMPACT_ATOMS: atom_id res chain seq x y z
N MET A 1 2.22 21.42 0.05
CA MET A 1 2.24 19.94 0.00
C MET A 1 2.89 19.44 1.26
N THR A 2 2.24 18.50 1.94
CA THR A 2 2.82 17.78 3.08
C THR A 2 3.77 16.68 2.57
N SER A 3 4.68 16.19 3.41
CA SER A 3 5.56 15.06 3.04
C SER A 3 4.76 13.82 2.61
N THR A 4 3.57 13.60 3.19
CA THR A 4 2.64 12.54 2.79
C THR A 4 2.04 12.77 1.41
N ASP A 5 1.71 14.01 1.02
CA ASP A 5 1.19 14.30 -0.32
C ASP A 5 2.25 14.00 -1.39
N SER A 6 3.51 14.39 -1.14
CA SER A 6 4.62 14.08 -2.05
C SER A 6 4.84 12.57 -2.20
N ILE A 7 4.70 11.80 -1.11
CA ILE A 7 4.79 10.34 -1.15
C ILE A 7 3.63 9.73 -1.92
N LEU A 8 2.40 10.22 -1.71
CA LEU A 8 1.22 9.75 -2.46
C LEU A 8 1.35 10.04 -3.95
N GLN A 9 1.87 11.22 -4.31
CA GLN A 9 2.17 11.56 -5.70
C GLN A 9 3.21 10.60 -6.29
N LEU A 10 4.33 10.37 -5.59
CA LEU A 10 5.36 9.40 -6.01
C LEU A 10 4.77 8.00 -6.22
N ILE A 11 3.89 7.55 -5.33
CA ILE A 11 3.22 6.24 -5.45
C ILE A 11 2.31 6.21 -6.67
N SER A 12 1.57 7.30 -6.95
CA SER A 12 0.66 7.38 -8.09
C SER A 12 1.36 7.29 -9.45
N GLU A 13 2.65 7.67 -9.51
CA GLU A 13 3.48 7.60 -10.71
C GLU A 13 4.04 6.19 -10.95
N ILE A 14 3.96 5.28 -9.97
CA ILE A 14 4.47 3.91 -10.09
C ILE A 14 3.43 3.03 -10.78
N HIS A 15 3.77 2.52 -11.95
CA HIS A 15 2.89 1.64 -12.71
C HIS A 15 2.89 0.21 -12.16
N ILE A 16 1.77 -0.22 -11.58
CA ILE A 16 1.52 -1.59 -11.10
C ILE A 16 0.23 -2.13 -11.74
N PRO A 17 0.30 -2.77 -12.92
CA PRO A 17 -0.88 -3.23 -13.66
C PRO A 17 -1.73 -4.24 -12.89
N GLY A 18 -3.05 -4.11 -13.02
CA GLY A 18 -4.01 -5.06 -12.42
C GLY A 18 -4.19 -4.91 -10.91
N PHE A 19 -3.56 -3.90 -10.30
CA PHE A 19 -3.65 -3.64 -8.87
C PHE A 19 -4.03 -2.19 -8.56
N PHE A 20 -4.95 -2.04 -7.62
CA PHE A 20 -5.16 -0.83 -6.86
C PHE A 20 -4.37 -0.93 -5.55
N ILE A 21 -3.60 0.10 -5.21
CA ILE A 21 -2.73 0.10 -4.03
C ILE A 21 -3.23 1.13 -3.04
N THR A 22 -3.42 0.71 -1.78
CA THR A 22 -3.61 1.64 -0.66
C THR A 22 -2.34 1.72 0.18
N VAL A 23 -2.14 2.86 0.84
CA VAL A 23 -1.07 3.06 1.81
C VAL A 23 -1.64 3.58 3.12
N ASP A 24 -1.36 2.86 4.21
CA ASP A 24 -1.61 3.34 5.59
C ASP A 24 -0.30 3.89 6.15
N PHE A 25 -0.26 5.18 6.48
CA PHE A 25 0.87 5.77 7.20
C PHE A 25 0.77 5.43 8.69
N LEU A 26 1.57 4.47 9.15
CA LEU A 26 1.59 4.02 10.54
C LEU A 26 2.55 4.85 11.41
N GLN A 27 3.57 5.45 10.79
CA GLN A 27 4.52 6.36 11.42
C GLN A 27 5.05 7.34 10.38
N ILE A 28 5.13 8.61 10.77
CA ILE A 28 5.69 9.69 9.94
C ILE A 28 7.20 9.76 10.18
N GLY A 29 7.97 9.76 9.09
CA GLY A 29 9.40 10.00 9.10
C GLY A 29 9.74 11.44 8.71
N GLU A 30 11.01 11.79 8.82
CA GLU A 30 11.49 13.16 8.59
C GLU A 30 11.83 13.44 7.12
N ALA A 31 12.34 12.42 6.39
CA ALA A 31 12.81 12.54 5.02
C ALA A 31 12.00 11.68 4.05
N ILE A 32 11.80 12.12 2.81
CA ILE A 32 11.06 11.36 1.80
C ILE A 32 11.79 10.03 1.49
N PRO A 33 11.14 8.87 1.67
CA PRO A 33 11.77 7.59 1.42
C PRO A 33 12.04 7.38 -0.08
N GLN A 34 13.22 6.86 -0.42
CA GLN A 34 13.64 6.67 -1.82
C GLN A 34 13.37 5.23 -2.31
N GLY A 35 13.30 4.27 -1.38
CA GLY A 35 13.15 2.84 -1.71
C GLY A 35 11.72 2.40 -2.08
N ILE A 36 10.72 3.29 -2.06
CA ILE A 36 9.30 2.93 -2.27
C ILE A 36 9.09 2.25 -3.62
N SER A 37 9.67 2.80 -4.70
CA SER A 37 9.48 2.28 -6.05
C SER A 37 10.03 0.86 -6.22
N GLY A 38 11.26 0.63 -5.74
CA GLY A 38 11.88 -0.69 -5.76
C GLY A 38 11.08 -1.69 -4.92
N PHE A 39 10.63 -1.28 -3.74
CA PHE A 39 9.82 -2.12 -2.86
C PHE A 39 8.49 -2.53 -3.51
N LEU A 40 7.73 -1.59 -4.09
CA LEU A 40 6.44 -1.91 -4.71
C LEU A 40 6.59 -2.85 -5.91
N LYS A 41 7.62 -2.65 -6.74
CA LYS A 41 7.94 -3.55 -7.87
C LYS A 41 8.32 -4.95 -7.38
N GLU A 42 9.18 -5.05 -6.37
CA GLU A 42 9.58 -6.33 -5.78
C GLU A 42 8.36 -7.11 -5.21
N LYS A 43 7.41 -6.43 -4.57
CA LYS A 43 6.20 -7.08 -4.06
C LYS A 43 5.22 -7.45 -5.17
N TYR A 44 5.09 -6.59 -6.18
CA TYR A 44 4.30 -6.90 -7.38
C TYR A 44 4.82 -8.17 -8.07
N ASP A 45 6.13 -8.29 -8.27
CA ASP A 45 6.73 -9.48 -8.87
C ASP A 45 6.40 -10.72 -8.05
N LYS A 46 6.55 -10.66 -6.71
CA LYS A 46 6.17 -11.78 -5.83
C LYS A 46 4.71 -12.17 -5.96
N ILE A 47 3.79 -11.21 -6.00
CA ILE A 47 2.36 -11.47 -6.20
C ILE A 47 2.10 -12.12 -7.57
N SER A 48 2.74 -11.62 -8.62
CA SER A 48 2.63 -12.14 -9.99
C SER A 48 3.14 -13.59 -10.08
N HIS A 49 4.11 -13.98 -9.26
CA HIS A 49 4.60 -15.36 -9.13
C HIS A 49 3.78 -16.22 -8.14
N GLY A 50 2.59 -15.77 -7.74
CA GLY A 50 1.64 -16.58 -6.96
C GLY A 50 1.68 -16.35 -5.45
N ALA A 51 2.38 -15.33 -4.95
CA ALA A 51 2.33 -15.01 -3.52
C ALA A 51 0.91 -14.61 -3.09
N SER A 52 0.44 -15.20 -1.99
CA SER A 52 -0.90 -14.97 -1.44
C SER A 52 -0.99 -13.72 -0.56
N GLY A 53 0.13 -13.27 0.02
CA GLY A 53 0.19 -12.07 0.84
C GLY A 53 -0.07 -10.81 0.01
N ARG A 54 -0.96 -9.95 0.50
CA ARG A 54 -1.30 -8.67 -0.18
C ARG A 54 -1.02 -7.43 0.63
N LYS A 55 -0.74 -7.56 1.93
CA LYS A 55 -0.37 -6.45 2.82
C LYS A 55 1.10 -6.54 3.19
N PHE A 56 1.86 -5.48 2.94
CA PHE A 56 3.30 -5.42 3.18
C PHE A 56 3.67 -4.18 3.98
N ILE A 57 4.61 -4.34 4.91
CA ILE A 57 5.14 -3.24 5.71
C ILE A 57 6.43 -2.75 5.07
N TYR A 58 6.50 -1.44 4.85
CA TYR A 58 7.69 -0.71 4.42
C TYR A 58 8.22 0.13 5.56
N GLN A 59 9.53 0.15 5.75
CA GLN A 59 10.23 0.96 6.75
C GLN A 59 11.50 1.56 6.16
N GLU A 60 11.60 2.89 6.21
CA GLU A 60 12.79 3.63 5.79
C GLU A 60 12.74 5.04 6.41
N SER A 61 13.88 5.57 6.89
CA SER A 61 14.00 6.97 7.33
C SER A 61 12.92 7.43 8.33
N GLY A 62 12.57 6.58 9.28
CA GLY A 62 11.53 6.84 10.30
C GLY A 62 10.09 6.64 9.83
N TRP A 63 9.87 6.40 8.54
CA TRP A 63 8.56 6.04 8.02
C TRP A 63 8.22 4.60 8.32
N ARG A 64 6.96 4.36 8.63
CA ARG A 64 6.36 3.02 8.62
C ARG A 64 5.06 3.09 7.84
N MET A 65 5.02 2.39 6.71
CA MET A 65 3.88 2.40 5.80
C MET A 65 3.38 0.99 5.56
N ALA A 66 2.06 0.80 5.54
CA ALA A 66 1.47 -0.47 5.16
C ALA A 66 0.83 -0.36 3.77
N PHE A 67 1.39 -1.07 2.80
CA PHE A 67 0.87 -1.14 1.44
C PHE A 67 -0.05 -2.34 1.30
N THR A 68 -1.22 -2.15 0.71
CA THR A 68 -2.15 -3.26 0.39
C THR A 68 -2.46 -3.29 -1.10
N PHE A 69 -2.25 -4.45 -1.72
CA PHE A 69 -2.45 -4.70 -3.15
C PHE A 69 -3.81 -5.36 -3.41
N TYR A 70 -4.74 -4.60 -3.96
CA TYR A 70 -6.07 -5.06 -4.33
C TYR A 70 -6.12 -5.38 -5.82
N PRO A 71 -6.42 -6.62 -6.23
CA PRO A 71 -6.58 -6.90 -7.65
C PRO A 71 -7.78 -6.13 -8.20
N THR A 72 -7.66 -5.60 -9.42
CA THR A 72 -8.74 -4.83 -10.07
C THR A 72 -9.68 -5.71 -10.88
N ASP A 73 -9.32 -6.97 -11.11
CA ASP A 73 -9.98 -7.91 -12.02
C ASP A 73 -10.75 -9.03 -11.30
N ARG A 74 -10.65 -9.12 -9.96
CA ARG A 74 -11.24 -10.21 -9.17
C ARG A 74 -11.69 -9.75 -7.80
N VAL A 75 -12.49 -10.60 -7.16
CA VAL A 75 -12.97 -10.39 -5.79
C VAL A 75 -11.80 -10.38 -4.81
N VAL A 76 -11.79 -9.39 -3.93
CA VAL A 76 -10.81 -9.24 -2.86
C VAL A 76 -11.13 -10.24 -1.74
N ASP A 77 -10.12 -10.96 -1.23
CA ASP A 77 -10.26 -11.81 -0.05
C ASP A 77 -10.89 -11.04 1.12
N GLU A 78 -11.81 -11.66 1.85
CA GLU A 78 -12.55 -11.03 2.94
C GLU A 78 -11.64 -10.39 4.02
N LYS A 79 -10.48 -10.99 4.27
CA LYS A 79 -9.47 -10.49 5.23
C LYS A 79 -8.84 -9.16 4.83
N TYR A 80 -8.91 -8.80 3.53
CA TYR A 80 -8.47 -7.51 3.00
C TYR A 80 -9.65 -6.61 2.63
N ALA A 81 -10.89 -7.13 2.63
CA ALA A 81 -12.04 -6.35 2.23
C ALA A 81 -12.19 -5.07 3.07
N MET A 82 -12.31 -3.95 2.37
CA MET A 82 -12.64 -2.67 2.99
C MET A 82 -14.11 -2.72 3.44
N LYS A 83 -14.33 -3.07 4.71
CA LYS A 83 -15.67 -3.17 5.30
C LYS A 83 -15.98 -1.93 6.13
N ASN A 84 -17.10 -1.29 5.84
CA ASN A 84 -17.66 -0.27 6.73
C ASN A 84 -18.10 -0.94 8.04
N LYS A 85 -17.48 -0.57 9.17
CA LYS A 85 -18.03 -0.90 10.48
C LYS A 85 -19.15 0.08 10.81
N MET A 86 -20.41 -0.36 10.71
CA MET A 86 -21.53 0.41 11.23
C MET A 86 -21.52 0.29 12.77
N ILE A 87 -21.00 1.31 13.45
CA ILE A 87 -21.12 1.42 14.91
C ILE A 87 -22.53 1.95 15.20
N LYS A 88 -23.46 1.07 15.57
CA LYS A 88 -24.74 1.50 16.15
C LYS A 88 -24.45 2.05 17.55
N LYS A 89 -24.55 3.37 17.72
CA LYS A 89 -24.65 3.97 19.06
C LYS A 89 -25.98 3.50 19.66
N ARG A 90 -25.93 2.86 20.84
CA ARG A 90 -27.12 2.58 21.66
C ARG A 90 -27.55 3.85 22.38
#